data_AF-K6VVI9-F1
#
_entry.id   AF-K6VVI9-F1
#
_cell.length_a   1.000
_cell.length_b   1.000
_cell.length_c   1.000
_cell.angle_alpha   90.00
_cell.angle_beta   90.00
_cell.angle_gamma   90.00
#
_symmetry.space_group_name_H-M   'P 1'
#
loop_
_entity.id
_entity.type
_entity.pdbx_description
1 polymer ?
#
loop_
_entity_poly.entity_id
_entity_poly.type
_entity_poly.pdbx_seq_one_letter_code
_entity_poly.pdbx_strand_id
1 'polypeptide(L)'
;MSELTFIPTADLVDEIGDLVRSCDTQFTQYGGHREFAGRVTTVKCFQDNALLKSILGESNPGGVLVVDGAESVHTALVGDLIAELGRANGWVGIIVNGAIRDSAVIGGMEIGVKALGTNPRKSTKTGVGERDIPLTIGGETFHPGDIVYSDDDGIVIVTPDSAVTPDSAVTPDSAYESHHDESQTTEN
;
A
#
# COMPACT_ATOMS: atom_id res chain seq x y z
N MET A 1 12.98 -12.84 14.79
CA MET A 1 11.98 -12.02 14.07
C MET A 1 11.09 -12.99 13.36
N SER A 2 9.78 -12.97 13.60
CA SER A 2 8.86 -13.82 12.83
C SER A 2 8.97 -13.43 11.36
N GLU A 3 9.15 -14.42 10.49
CA GLU A 3 9.15 -14.22 9.04
C GLU A 3 7.74 -13.81 8.64
N LEU A 4 7.58 -12.58 8.13
CA LEU A 4 6.30 -12.11 7.62
C LEU A 4 5.95 -12.97 6.40
N THR A 5 4.84 -13.70 6.49
CA THR A 5 4.36 -14.54 5.39
C THR A 5 3.36 -13.74 4.56
N PHE A 6 3.46 -13.82 3.23
CA PHE A 6 2.49 -13.18 2.34
C PHE A 6 1.12 -13.88 2.43
N ILE A 7 0.06 -13.09 2.45
CA ILE A 7 -1.35 -13.50 2.39
C ILE A 7 -1.97 -12.72 1.22
N PRO A 8 -2.69 -13.37 0.28
CA PRO A 8 -3.42 -12.68 -0.77
C PRO A 8 -4.33 -11.59 -0.22
N THR A 9 -4.43 -10.45 -0.91
CA THR A 9 -5.15 -9.28 -0.37
C THR A 9 -6.64 -9.55 -0.20
N ALA A 10 -7.26 -10.32 -1.10
CA ALA A 10 -8.65 -10.74 -0.98
C ALA A 10 -8.89 -11.64 0.25
N ASP A 11 -8.03 -12.64 0.47
CA ASP A 11 -8.11 -13.52 1.65
C ASP A 11 -7.94 -12.70 2.95
N LEU A 12 -7.01 -11.74 2.95
CA LEU A 12 -6.79 -10.85 4.07
C LEU A 12 -8.00 -9.93 4.36
N VAL A 13 -8.69 -9.47 3.31
CA VAL A 13 -9.94 -8.71 3.43
C VAL A 13 -11.04 -9.58 4.04
N ASP A 14 -11.18 -10.83 3.60
CA ASP A 14 -12.18 -11.77 4.14
C ASP A 14 -11.93 -12.06 5.64
N GLU A 15 -10.67 -12.08 6.08
CA GLU A 15 -10.30 -12.25 7.49
C GLU A 15 -10.53 -11.00 8.35
N ILE A 16 -10.23 -9.81 7.82
CA ILE A 16 -10.33 -8.53 8.57
C ILE A 16 -11.78 -7.98 8.58
N GLY A 17 -12.51 -8.15 7.48
CA GLY A 17 -13.86 -7.63 7.29
C GLY A 17 -13.92 -6.09 7.13
N ASP A 18 -14.98 -5.47 7.65
CA ASP A 18 -15.32 -4.05 7.44
C ASP A 18 -14.25 -3.05 7.93
N LEU A 19 -13.30 -3.49 8.76
CA LEU A 19 -12.18 -2.66 9.25
C LEU A 19 -10.99 -2.66 8.30
N VAL A 20 -11.10 -3.30 7.13
CA VAL A 20 -10.00 -3.39 6.18
C VAL A 20 -9.63 -2.04 5.64
N ARG A 21 -8.33 -1.80 5.57
CA ARG A 21 -7.73 -0.59 5.03
C ARG A 21 -7.22 -0.89 3.63
N SER A 22 -8.14 -0.87 2.66
CA SER A 22 -7.87 -1.13 1.25
C SER A 22 -7.59 0.18 0.52
N CYS A 23 -6.43 0.30 -0.12
CA CYS A 23 -6.06 1.50 -0.87
C CYS A 23 -6.78 1.53 -2.23
N ASP A 24 -7.55 2.58 -2.49
CA ASP A 24 -8.34 2.74 -3.72
C ASP A 24 -7.48 3.01 -4.97
N THR A 25 -6.24 3.47 -4.79
CA THR A 25 -5.39 3.86 -5.91
C THR A 25 -5.02 2.66 -6.77
N GLN A 26 -5.42 2.72 -8.05
CA GLN A 26 -5.17 1.67 -9.03
C GLN A 26 -3.74 1.74 -9.58
N PHE A 27 -2.78 1.21 -8.83
CA PHE A 27 -1.40 1.14 -9.27
C PHE A 27 -1.18 0.07 -10.34
N THR A 28 -0.32 0.36 -11.32
CA THR A 28 0.17 -0.65 -12.26
C THR A 28 1.35 -1.42 -11.66
N GLN A 29 1.36 -2.74 -11.85
CA GLN A 29 2.46 -3.64 -11.48
C GLN A 29 3.61 -3.57 -12.50
N TYR A 30 4.82 -3.34 -12.00
CA TYR A 30 6.03 -3.25 -12.80
C TYR A 30 7.16 -4.14 -12.32
N GLY A 31 7.14 -4.60 -11.06
CA GLY A 31 8.16 -5.48 -10.50
C GLY A 31 8.02 -6.92 -11.00
N GLY A 32 9.12 -7.67 -10.99
CA GLY A 32 9.11 -9.11 -11.30
C GLY A 32 8.45 -9.95 -10.21
N HIS A 33 8.45 -9.48 -8.95
CA HIS A 33 7.63 -10.06 -7.88
C HIS A 33 6.28 -9.36 -7.85
N ARG A 34 5.22 -10.09 -8.19
CA ARG A 34 3.86 -9.55 -8.23
C ARG A 34 3.20 -9.54 -6.85
N GLU A 35 3.66 -10.40 -5.95
CA GLU A 35 3.15 -10.55 -4.59
C GLU A 35 4.25 -10.18 -3.60
N PHE A 36 3.96 -9.29 -2.66
CA PHE A 36 4.90 -8.91 -1.61
C PHE A 36 4.18 -8.34 -0.39
N ALA A 37 4.79 -8.55 0.77
CA ALA A 37 4.36 -7.91 2.01
C ALA A 37 5.58 -7.46 2.82
N GLY A 38 5.44 -6.37 3.57
CA GLY A 38 6.55 -5.86 4.37
C GLY A 38 6.22 -4.67 5.23
N ARG A 39 7.15 -4.36 6.15
CA ARG A 39 7.07 -3.15 6.99
C ARG A 39 7.32 -1.90 6.16
N VAL A 40 6.45 -0.91 6.32
CA VAL A 40 6.48 0.33 5.57
C VAL A 40 7.54 1.28 6.11
N THR A 41 8.35 1.81 5.20
CA THR A 41 9.03 3.10 5.33
C THR A 41 8.35 4.08 4.37
N THR A 42 8.05 5.29 4.82
CA THR A 42 7.37 6.30 3.99
C THR A 42 8.31 7.41 3.56
N VAL A 43 8.08 7.93 2.35
CA VAL A 43 8.75 9.13 1.85
C VAL A 43 7.78 10.01 1.08
N LYS A 44 7.76 11.30 1.39
CA LYS A 44 7.13 12.32 0.56
C LYS A 44 8.18 13.13 -0.17
N CYS A 45 8.04 13.27 -1.48
CA CYS A 45 8.89 14.13 -2.27
C CYS A 45 8.14 14.66 -3.51
N PHE A 46 8.77 15.56 -4.25
CA PHE A 46 8.20 16.06 -5.50
C PHE A 46 9.26 16.12 -6.58
N GLN A 47 9.18 15.20 -7.54
CA GLN A 47 10.06 15.14 -8.71
C GLN A 47 11.56 15.10 -8.38
N ASP A 48 11.92 14.64 -7.17
CA ASP A 48 13.28 14.49 -6.68
C ASP A 48 13.46 13.10 -6.05
N ASN A 49 14.55 12.40 -6.39
CA ASN A 49 14.75 11.02 -5.92
C ASN A 49 16.07 10.79 -5.17
N ALA A 50 16.78 11.85 -4.79
CA ALA A 50 18.02 11.67 -4.04
C ALA A 50 17.77 11.05 -2.65
N LEU A 51 16.68 11.42 -1.97
CA LEU A 51 16.29 10.84 -0.69
C LEU A 51 15.91 9.35 -0.84
N LEU A 52 15.13 8.99 -1.85
CA LEU A 52 14.76 7.59 -2.17
C LEU A 52 16.01 6.73 -2.34
N LYS A 53 16.99 7.21 -3.12
CA LYS A 53 18.24 6.48 -3.33
C LYS A 53 19.00 6.26 -2.03
N SER A 54 19.03 7.24 -1.14
CA SER A 54 19.68 7.09 0.17
C SER A 54 19.02 6.00 0.99
N ILE A 55 17.69 6.01 1.07
CA ILE A 55 16.90 5.08 1.87
C ILE A 55 17.00 3.65 1.33
N LEU A 56 16.87 3.46 0.01
CA LEU A 56 17.03 2.15 -0.62
C LEU A 56 18.46 1.60 -0.52
N GLY A 57 19.43 2.45 -0.20
CA GLY A 57 20.81 2.06 0.11
C GLY A 57 20.99 1.54 1.54
N GLU A 58 20.00 1.71 2.42
CA GLU A 58 20.02 1.19 3.79
C GLU A 58 19.51 -0.27 3.78
N SER A 59 20.13 -1.11 4.62
CA SER A 59 19.67 -2.48 4.84
C SER A 59 18.28 -2.48 5.48
N ASN A 60 17.30 -3.08 4.80
CA ASN A 60 15.94 -3.24 5.31
C ASN A 60 15.34 -4.58 4.85
N PRO A 61 15.75 -5.70 5.46
CA PRO A 61 15.30 -7.04 5.08
C PRO A 61 13.78 -7.18 5.25
N GLY A 62 13.05 -7.40 4.16
CA GLY A 62 11.59 -7.52 4.18
C GLY A 62 10.84 -6.18 4.22
N GLY A 63 11.53 -5.05 4.03
CA GLY A 63 10.94 -3.72 4.03
C GLY A 63 10.23 -3.38 2.71
N VAL A 64 9.21 -2.51 2.81
CA VAL A 64 8.53 -1.90 1.66
C VAL A 64 8.65 -0.39 1.75
N LEU A 65 9.11 0.24 0.66
CA LEU A 65 9.16 1.70 0.55
C LEU A 65 7.88 2.21 -0.09
N VAL A 66 7.14 3.07 0.61
CA VAL A 66 5.96 3.78 0.06
C VAL A 66 6.34 5.24 -0.19
N VAL A 67 6.15 5.70 -1.42
CA VAL A 67 6.54 7.03 -1.87
C VAL A 67 5.31 7.83 -2.29
N ASP A 68 5.07 8.97 -1.66
CA ASP A 68 4.16 9.99 -2.15
C ASP A 68 4.92 11.00 -3.04
N GLY A 69 4.75 10.87 -4.36
CA GLY A 69 5.29 11.76 -5.38
C GLY A 69 4.32 12.86 -5.83
N ALA A 70 3.26 13.11 -5.06
CA ALA A 70 2.14 13.99 -5.39
C ALA A 70 1.49 13.62 -6.74
N GLU A 71 1.33 12.32 -6.99
CA GLU A 71 0.74 11.76 -8.22
C GLU A 71 1.43 12.21 -9.52
N SER A 72 2.65 12.76 -9.42
CA SER A 72 3.32 13.34 -10.57
C SER A 72 3.87 12.27 -11.49
N VAL A 73 3.33 12.21 -12.70
CA VAL A 73 3.88 11.39 -13.80
C VAL A 73 4.82 12.19 -14.72
N HIS A 74 5.26 13.37 -14.29
CA HIS A 74 6.13 14.24 -15.08
C HIS A 74 7.59 13.80 -15.08
N THR A 75 8.13 13.32 -13.96
CA THR A 75 9.47 12.71 -13.88
C THR A 75 9.39 11.38 -13.16
N ALA A 76 10.31 10.47 -13.47
CA ALA A 76 10.38 9.17 -12.83
C ALA A 76 11.20 9.21 -11.54
N LEU A 77 10.55 8.84 -10.43
CA LEU A 77 11.16 8.75 -9.11
C LEU A 77 12.02 7.49 -8.97
N VAL A 78 11.59 6.38 -9.57
CA VAL A 78 12.29 5.09 -9.55
C VAL A 78 12.70 4.66 -10.96
N GLY A 79 13.93 4.16 -11.08
CA GLY A 79 14.43 3.46 -12.26
C GLY A 79 15.22 2.23 -11.83
N ASP A 80 15.69 1.45 -12.79
CA ASP A 80 16.41 0.19 -12.60
C ASP A 80 17.51 0.24 -11.52
N LEU A 81 18.38 1.25 -11.58
CA LEU A 81 19.53 1.35 -10.67
C LEU A 81 19.13 1.48 -9.19
N ILE A 82 18.06 2.23 -8.88
CA ILE A 82 17.64 2.40 -7.49
C ILE A 82 16.71 1.28 -7.03
N ALA A 83 15.96 0.67 -7.94
CA ALA A 83 15.21 -0.55 -7.65
C ALA A 83 16.15 -1.71 -7.31
N GLU A 84 17.21 -1.91 -8.10
CA GLU A 84 18.25 -2.91 -7.84
C GLU A 84 19.00 -2.63 -6.55
N LEU A 85 19.29 -1.35 -6.25
CA LEU A 85 19.88 -0.96 -4.97
C LEU A 85 19.00 -1.39 -3.79
N GLY A 86 17.69 -1.16 -3.87
CA GLY A 86 16.73 -1.61 -2.86
C GLY A 86 16.73 -3.13 -2.72
N ARG A 87 16.60 -3.85 -3.83
CA ARG A 87 16.62 -5.32 -3.85
C ARG A 87 17.88 -5.88 -3.20
N ALA A 88 19.04 -5.34 -3.55
CA ALA A 88 20.34 -5.75 -3.00
C ALA A 88 20.47 -5.49 -1.49
N ASN A 89 19.70 -4.54 -0.94
CA ASN A 89 19.66 -4.23 0.49
C ASN A 89 18.46 -4.86 1.22
N GLY A 90 17.79 -5.83 0.60
CA GLY A 90 16.75 -6.65 1.24
C GLY A 90 15.35 -6.07 1.20
N TRP A 91 15.12 -4.94 0.51
CA TRP A 91 13.78 -4.41 0.28
C TRP A 91 13.02 -5.36 -0.64
N VAL A 92 11.77 -5.67 -0.27
CA VAL A 92 10.91 -6.61 -1.02
C VAL A 92 9.91 -5.90 -1.92
N GLY A 93 9.66 -4.60 -1.70
CA GLY A 93 8.70 -3.84 -2.49
C GLY A 93 8.93 -2.33 -2.50
N ILE A 94 8.49 -1.68 -3.56
CA ILE A 94 8.46 -0.23 -3.72
C ILE A 94 7.10 0.18 -4.32
N ILE A 95 6.34 1.01 -3.60
CA ILE A 95 5.06 1.57 -4.05
C ILE A 95 5.26 3.06 -4.31
N VAL A 96 4.95 3.52 -5.53
CA VAL A 96 5.23 4.88 -5.98
C VAL A 96 3.95 5.58 -6.44
N ASN A 97 3.46 6.53 -5.64
CA ASN A 97 2.43 7.49 -6.05
C ASN A 97 3.00 8.54 -7.02
N GLY A 98 3.39 8.09 -8.21
CA GLY A 98 4.09 8.84 -9.24
C GLY A 98 4.57 7.93 -10.37
N ALA A 99 5.45 8.45 -11.24
CA ALA A 99 6.02 7.67 -12.34
C ALA A 99 7.32 6.95 -11.99
N ILE A 100 7.58 5.86 -12.71
CA ILE A 100 8.88 5.17 -12.78
C ILE A 100 9.44 5.19 -14.19
N ARG A 101 10.61 4.59 -14.41
CA ARG A 101 11.20 4.36 -15.73
C ARG A 101 11.97 3.05 -15.75
N ASP A 102 12.46 2.67 -16.92
CA ASP A 102 13.19 1.41 -17.11
C ASP A 102 12.32 0.18 -16.74
N SER A 103 11.00 0.30 -16.92
CA SER A 103 10.00 -0.67 -16.47
C SER A 103 10.20 -2.08 -17.01
N ALA A 104 10.66 -2.21 -18.25
CA ALA A 104 10.98 -3.52 -18.83
C ALA A 104 12.12 -4.24 -18.09
N VAL A 105 13.11 -3.50 -17.59
CA VAL A 105 14.21 -4.06 -16.79
C VAL A 105 13.72 -4.37 -15.38
N ILE A 106 12.95 -3.46 -14.77
CA ILE A 106 12.35 -3.66 -13.44
C ILE A 106 11.43 -4.89 -13.41
N GLY A 107 10.72 -5.18 -14.50
CA GLY A 107 9.86 -6.36 -14.62
C GLY A 107 10.62 -7.70 -14.60
N GLY A 108 11.94 -7.68 -14.78
CA GLY A 108 12.80 -8.84 -14.61
C GLY A 108 13.50 -8.93 -13.25
N MET A 109 13.27 -7.96 -12.34
CA MET A 109 13.92 -7.93 -11.03
C MET A 109 13.08 -8.65 -9.98
N GLU A 110 13.75 -9.37 -9.07
CA GLU A 110 13.15 -10.04 -7.91
C GLU A 110 12.77 -9.06 -6.79
N ILE A 111 11.96 -8.05 -7.12
CA ILE A 111 11.42 -7.03 -6.21
C ILE A 111 10.03 -6.60 -6.70
N GLY A 112 9.13 -6.31 -5.76
CA GLY A 112 7.83 -5.72 -6.06
C GLY A 112 7.95 -4.25 -6.43
N VAL A 113 7.29 -3.81 -7.50
CA VAL A 113 7.20 -2.39 -7.84
C VAL A 113 5.81 -2.07 -8.36
N LYS A 114 5.11 -1.15 -7.70
CA LYS A 114 3.83 -0.59 -8.13
C LYS A 114 3.95 0.90 -8.34
N ALA A 115 3.38 1.43 -9.42
CA ALA A 115 3.41 2.85 -9.72
C ALA A 115 2.22 3.33 -10.56
N LEU A 116 1.99 4.64 -10.63
CA LEU A 116 0.90 5.21 -11.45
C LEU A 116 1.17 5.16 -12.96
N GLY A 117 2.43 5.03 -13.36
CA GLY A 117 2.80 5.08 -14.77
C GLY A 117 4.30 5.10 -15.00
N THR A 118 4.70 5.34 -16.25
CA THR A 118 6.10 5.47 -16.65
C THR A 118 6.40 6.83 -17.28
N ASN A 119 7.61 7.37 -17.05
CA ASN A 119 8.11 8.54 -17.77
C ASN A 119 9.64 8.46 -17.94
N PRO A 120 10.22 8.57 -19.15
CA PRO A 120 11.67 8.47 -19.33
C PRO A 120 12.46 9.63 -18.66
N ARG A 121 11.81 10.76 -18.36
CA ARG A 121 12.45 11.94 -17.75
C ARG A 121 12.93 11.63 -16.33
N LYS A 122 14.21 11.92 -16.06
CA LYS A 122 14.80 11.78 -14.72
C LYS A 122 14.30 12.87 -13.78
N SER A 123 14.08 12.53 -12.52
CA SER A 123 13.91 13.47 -11.41
C SER A 123 15.19 14.27 -11.11
N THR A 124 15.04 15.37 -10.38
CA THR A 124 16.15 16.11 -9.77
C THR A 124 16.76 15.29 -8.63
N LYS A 125 17.90 15.76 -8.10
CA LYS A 125 18.70 15.05 -7.09
C LYS A 125 19.20 15.99 -6.00
N THR A 126 18.33 16.90 -5.59
CA THR A 126 18.59 17.90 -4.55
C THR A 126 18.42 17.33 -3.14
N GLY A 127 17.68 16.23 -2.97
CA GLY A 127 17.47 15.57 -1.68
C GLY A 127 16.30 16.16 -0.88
N VAL A 128 15.49 17.02 -1.49
CA VAL A 128 14.30 17.60 -0.86
C VAL A 128 13.20 16.54 -0.73
N GLY A 129 12.74 16.33 0.50
CA GLY A 129 11.66 15.41 0.85
C GLY A 129 11.60 15.15 2.34
N GLU A 130 10.58 14.43 2.76
CA GLU A 130 10.34 14.05 4.16
C GLU A 130 10.27 12.53 4.24
N ARG A 131 10.94 11.94 5.24
CA ARG A 131 10.96 10.51 5.51
C ARG A 131 10.19 10.23 6.80
N ASP A 132 9.57 9.06 6.90
CA ASP A 132 8.93 8.54 8.11
C ASP A 132 7.80 9.46 8.63
N ILE A 133 7.04 10.02 7.69
CA ILE A 133 5.79 10.75 7.96
C ILE A 133 4.58 9.96 7.46
N PRO A 134 3.38 10.13 8.04
CA PRO A 134 2.17 9.54 7.47
C PRO A 134 1.90 10.05 6.05
N LEU A 135 1.53 9.14 5.13
CA LEU A 135 1.17 9.46 3.75
C LEU A 135 -0.26 9.03 3.47
N THR A 136 -1.08 9.92 2.91
CA THR A 136 -2.46 9.58 2.51
C THR A 136 -2.51 9.37 1.00
N ILE A 137 -2.81 8.13 0.57
CA ILE A 137 -2.89 7.72 -0.83
C ILE A 137 -4.10 6.78 -0.99
N GLY A 138 -4.96 7.04 -1.97
CA GLY A 138 -6.10 6.18 -2.27
C GLY A 138 -7.05 5.98 -1.09
N GLY A 139 -7.43 7.07 -0.41
CA GLY A 139 -8.32 7.02 0.75
C GLY A 139 -7.67 6.57 2.06
N GLU A 140 -6.48 5.97 2.01
CA GLU A 140 -5.84 5.33 3.15
C GLU A 140 -4.55 6.03 3.60
N THR A 141 -4.25 5.94 4.91
CA THR A 141 -3.03 6.55 5.49
C THR A 141 -1.95 5.53 5.83
N PHE A 142 -0.88 5.50 5.05
CA PHE A 142 0.30 4.67 5.30
C PHE A 142 1.13 5.30 6.43
N HIS A 143 1.24 4.62 7.57
CA HIS A 143 2.13 5.03 8.66
C HIS A 143 3.47 4.27 8.55
N PRO A 144 4.59 4.90 8.94
CA PRO A 144 5.84 4.17 9.15
C PRO A 144 5.63 3.01 10.13
N GLY A 145 6.07 1.81 9.74
CA GLY A 145 5.92 0.60 10.54
C GLY A 145 4.62 -0.19 10.33
N ASP A 146 3.63 0.35 9.60
CA ASP A 146 2.50 -0.44 9.08
C ASP A 146 3.03 -1.63 8.26
N ILE A 147 2.25 -2.70 8.15
CA ILE A 147 2.49 -3.77 7.19
C ILE A 147 1.63 -3.52 5.98
N VAL A 148 2.21 -3.60 4.79
CA VAL A 148 1.44 -3.62 3.55
C VAL A 148 1.49 -5.01 2.95
N TYR A 149 0.37 -5.44 2.39
CA TYR A 149 0.22 -6.60 1.53
C TYR A 149 -0.16 -6.11 0.15
N SER A 150 0.52 -6.62 -0.86
CA SER A 150 0.30 -6.17 -2.23
C SER A 150 0.39 -7.32 -3.21
N ASP A 151 -0.61 -7.39 -4.08
CA ASP A 151 -0.71 -8.32 -5.20
C ASP A 151 -1.37 -7.64 -6.39
N ASP A 152 -1.90 -8.43 -7.34
CA ASP A 152 -2.53 -7.91 -8.54
C ASP A 152 -3.89 -7.23 -8.30
N ASP A 153 -4.57 -7.53 -7.19
CA ASP A 153 -5.87 -6.97 -6.86
C ASP A 153 -5.75 -5.62 -6.14
N GLY A 154 -4.68 -5.42 -5.35
CA GLY A 154 -4.51 -4.12 -4.71
C GLY A 154 -3.40 -4.02 -3.67
N ILE A 155 -3.63 -3.13 -2.72
CA ILE A 155 -2.79 -2.91 -1.54
C ILE A 155 -3.70 -2.84 -0.31
N VAL A 156 -3.42 -3.69 0.68
CA VAL A 156 -4.08 -3.68 1.99
C VAL A 156 -3.06 -3.31 3.06
N ILE A 157 -3.47 -2.48 4.01
CA ILE A 157 -2.64 -1.98 5.11
C ILE A 157 -3.09 -2.62 6.42
N VAL A 158 -2.14 -3.14 7.20
CA VAL A 158 -2.37 -3.73 8.52
C VAL A 158 -1.46 -3.05 9.54
N THR A 159 -2.06 -2.51 10.60
CA THR A 159 -1.29 -1.88 11.69
C THR A 159 -0.90 -2.96 12.72
N PRO A 160 0.40 -3.11 13.08
CA PRO A 160 0.88 -4.22 13.91
C PRO A 160 0.26 -4.36 15.32
N ASP A 161 -0.37 -3.32 15.86
CA ASP A 161 -1.05 -3.33 17.17
C ASP A 161 -2.58 -3.45 17.06
N SER A 162 -3.11 -3.57 15.85
CA SER A 162 -4.49 -4.00 15.62
C SER A 162 -4.58 -5.53 15.76
N ALA A 163 -4.12 -6.05 16.90
CA ALA A 163 -4.66 -7.32 17.37
C ALA A 163 -6.16 -7.05 17.59
N VAL A 164 -6.98 -7.56 16.67
CA VAL A 164 -8.40 -7.80 16.93
C VAL A 164 -8.45 -8.54 18.27
N THR A 165 -8.93 -7.88 19.32
CA THR A 165 -9.45 -8.59 20.48
C THR A 165 -10.79 -9.16 20.06
N PRO A 166 -10.95 -10.49 19.91
CA PRO A 166 -12.26 -11.06 19.78
C PRO A 166 -12.82 -11.12 21.21
N ASP A 167 -13.57 -10.10 21.61
CA ASP A 167 -14.71 -10.18 22.53
C ASP A 167 -15.01 -8.81 23.15
N SER A 168 -15.94 -8.09 22.54
CA SER A 168 -17.01 -7.48 23.31
C SER A 168 -18.31 -7.81 22.60
N ALA A 169 -18.90 -8.91 23.04
CA ALA A 169 -20.29 -9.29 22.77
C ALA A 169 -21.20 -8.07 22.62
N VAL A 170 -21.62 -7.78 21.39
CA VAL A 170 -22.84 -7.02 21.15
C VAL A 170 -23.97 -7.97 21.53
N THR A 171 -24.49 -7.80 22.74
CA THR A 171 -25.79 -8.35 23.13
C THR A 171 -26.82 -7.89 22.10
N PRO A 172 -27.67 -8.79 21.56
CA PRO A 172 -28.73 -8.37 20.67
C PRO A 172 -29.74 -7.59 21.50
N ASP A 173 -29.73 -6.26 21.37
CA ASP A 173 -30.72 -5.43 22.03
C ASP A 173 -32.05 -5.59 21.28
N SER A 174 -33.03 -6.05 22.03
CA SER A 174 -34.38 -6.33 21.61
C SER A 174 -35.15 -5.03 21.40
N ALA A 175 -35.48 -4.69 20.16
CA ALA A 175 -36.66 -3.88 19.82
C ALA A 175 -36.90 -3.85 18.31
N TYR A 176 -37.56 -4.88 17.78
CA TYR A 176 -38.39 -4.68 16.58
C TYR A 176 -39.81 -4.42 17.07
N GLU A 177 -40.09 -3.16 17.41
CA GLU A 177 -41.44 -2.71 17.70
C GLU A 177 -42.27 -2.70 16.41
N SER A 178 -43.32 -3.51 16.47
CA SER A 178 -44.37 -3.67 15.49
C SER A 178 -45.31 -2.45 15.47
N HIS A 179 -45.38 -1.73 14.35
CA HIS A 179 -46.53 -0.91 13.96
C HIS A 179 -46.91 -1.31 12.53
N HIS A 180 -47.88 -2.22 12.37
CA HIS A 180 -49.32 -1.95 12.17
C HIS A 180 -49.62 -1.16 10.90
N ASP A 181 -50.13 -1.86 9.88
CA ASP A 181 -51.39 -1.46 9.23
C ASP A 181 -52.03 -2.67 8.52
N GLU A 182 -52.92 -3.37 9.23
CA GLU A 182 -54.00 -4.14 8.61
C GLU A 182 -55.29 -3.32 8.76
N SER A 183 -55.73 -2.70 7.67
CA SER A 183 -57.10 -2.23 7.53
C SER A 183 -57.54 -2.31 6.06
N GLN A 184 -57.87 -3.51 5.61
CA GLN A 184 -58.78 -3.68 4.47
C GLN A 184 -60.13 -4.20 4.97
N THR A 185 -61.09 -3.30 4.82
CA THR A 185 -62.52 -3.34 5.08
C THR A 185 -63.19 -4.61 4.56
N THR A 186 -63.99 -5.23 5.43
CA THR A 186 -64.98 -6.26 5.14
C THR A 186 -66.11 -5.75 4.25
N GLU A 187 -66.61 -6.67 3.42
CA GLU A 187 -67.76 -6.59 2.53
C GLU A 187 -69.03 -5.96 3.15
N ASN A 188 -69.74 -5.19 2.31
CA ASN A 188 -71.19 -5.29 2.10
C ASN A 188 -71.56 -4.67 0.75
#